data_AF-A0A162A2N9-F1
#
_entry.id   AF-A0A162A2N9-F1
#
_cell.length_a   1.000
_cell.length_b   1.000
_cell.length_c   1.000
_cell.angle_alpha   90.00
_cell.angle_beta   90.00
_cell.angle_gamma   90.00
#
_symmetry.space_group_name_H-M   'P 1'
#
loop_
_entity.id
_entity.type
_entity.pdbx_description
1 polymer ?
#
loop_
_entity_poly.entity_id
_entity_poly.type
_entity_poly.pdbx_seq_one_letter_code
_entity_poly.pdbx_strand_id
1 'polypeptide(L)'
;MVIQAQIDTPFPVLRFVTLMNVGSHVIVDGAISPYRKGETPLAKSFMEQLPDNSVTLLDKGFYGAGLLLIINPLGDNCHWLIPARKGLKYTLLDEHDSNDKLLEMNVSP
;
A
#
# COMPACT_ATOMS: atom_id res chain seq x y z
N MET A 1 26.43 1.63 -22.36
CA MET A 1 25.13 1.59 -23.08
C MET A 1 24.22 0.63 -22.33
N VAL A 2 23.36 1.13 -21.45
CA VAL A 2 22.44 0.28 -20.68
C VAL A 2 21.17 0.14 -21.51
N ILE A 3 20.97 -1.04 -22.10
CA ILE A 3 19.79 -1.35 -22.90
C ILE A 3 18.64 -1.57 -21.91
N GLN A 4 17.79 -0.54 -21.73
CA GLN A 4 16.52 -0.76 -21.05
C GLN A 4 15.62 -1.59 -21.96
N ALA A 5 15.36 -2.83 -21.57
CA ALA A 5 14.44 -3.72 -22.27
C ALA A 5 13.08 -3.02 -22.45
N GLN A 6 12.71 -2.82 -23.71
CA GLN A 6 11.42 -2.27 -24.10
C GLN A 6 10.40 -3.40 -24.14
N ILE A 7 9.40 -3.33 -23.26
CA ILE A 7 8.20 -4.16 -23.37
C ILE A 7 7.46 -3.64 -24.61
N ASP A 8 7.67 -4.30 -25.75
CA ASP A 8 6.90 -4.07 -26.98
C ASP A 8 5.55 -4.79 -26.86
N THR A 9 4.61 -4.17 -26.15
CA THR A 9 3.20 -4.51 -26.29
C THR A 9 2.62 -3.69 -27.45
N PRO A 10 1.78 -4.29 -28.33
CA PRO A 10 1.16 -3.56 -29.44
C PRO A 10 0.20 -2.45 -29.00
N PHE A 11 -0.07 -2.35 -27.69
CA PHE A 11 -0.91 -1.33 -27.08
C PHE A 11 -0.15 -0.62 -25.94
N PRO A 12 -0.41 0.67 -25.71
CA PRO A 12 0.17 1.39 -24.59
C PRO A 12 -0.34 0.79 -23.28
N VAL A 13 0.59 0.46 -22.39
CA VAL A 13 0.30 -0.01 -21.03
C VAL A 13 0.76 1.02 -20.01
N LEU A 14 -0.09 1.27 -19.02
CA LEU A 14 0.18 2.17 -17.91
C LEU A 14 -0.11 1.49 -16.58
N ARG A 15 0.42 2.05 -15.51
CA ARG A 15 -0.02 1.77 -14.14
C ARG A 15 -0.84 2.92 -13.64
N PHE A 16 -1.90 2.59 -12.91
CA PHE A 16 -2.81 3.54 -12.32
C PHE A 16 -3.07 3.13 -10.88
N VAL A 17 -2.91 4.08 -9.96
CA VAL A 17 -3.23 3.91 -8.54
C VAL A 17 -4.22 5.00 -8.16
N THR A 18 -5.27 4.63 -7.44
CA THR A 18 -6.38 5.51 -7.05
C THR A 18 -6.55 5.54 -5.55
N LEU A 19 -6.88 6.72 -5.02
CA LEU A 19 -7.43 6.88 -3.68
C LEU A 19 -8.96 6.99 -3.80
N MET A 20 -9.68 6.13 -3.08
CA MET A 20 -11.13 6.08 -3.10
C MET A 20 -11.70 6.26 -1.70
N ASN A 21 -12.77 7.04 -1.58
CA ASN A 21 -13.64 6.98 -0.41
C ASN A 21 -14.51 5.73 -0.50
N VAL A 22 -14.25 4.75 0.37
CA VAL A 22 -14.92 3.45 0.35
C VAL A 22 -16.41 3.56 0.66
N GLY A 23 -16.83 4.51 1.50
CA GLY A 23 -18.23 4.67 1.89
C GLY A 23 -19.12 5.26 0.78
N SER A 24 -18.57 6.13 -0.07
CA SER A 24 -19.30 6.75 -1.19
C SER A 24 -18.95 6.18 -2.56
N HIS A 25 -17.94 5.30 -2.64
CA HIS A 25 -17.37 4.77 -3.88
C HIS A 25 -16.83 5.84 -4.85
N VAL A 26 -16.48 7.02 -4.33
CA VAL A 26 -15.92 8.12 -5.12
C VAL A 26 -14.40 8.01 -5.17
N ILE A 27 -13.83 8.04 -6.38
CA ILE A 27 -12.38 8.22 -6.58
C ILE A 27 -12.06 9.68 -6.27
N VAL A 28 -11.25 9.91 -5.24
CA VAL A 28 -10.88 11.22 -4.74
C VAL A 28 -9.61 11.72 -5.42
N ASP A 29 -8.68 10.81 -5.72
CA ASP A 29 -7.43 11.12 -6.40
C ASP A 29 -6.91 9.91 -7.20
N GLY A 30 -6.04 10.14 -8.17
CA GLY A 30 -5.41 9.09 -8.96
C GLY A 30 -4.16 9.54 -9.70
N ALA A 31 -3.21 8.62 -9.84
CA ALA A 31 -1.90 8.89 -10.42
C ALA A 31 -1.51 7.79 -11.39
N ILE A 32 -0.92 8.22 -12.51
CA ILE A 32 -0.55 7.36 -13.62
C ILE A 32 0.98 7.34 -13.76
N SER A 33 1.54 6.17 -14.06
CA SER A 33 2.95 6.07 -14.48
C SER A 33 3.13 5.15 -15.68
N PRO A 34 4.26 5.27 -16.41
CA PRO A 34 4.69 4.23 -17.32
C PRO A 34 4.75 2.86 -16.60
N TYR A 35 4.42 1.79 -17.32
CA TYR A 35 4.33 0.44 -16.76
C TYR A 35 5.62 -0.07 -16.09
N ARG A 36 6.79 0.45 -16.51
CA ARG A 36 8.10 0.05 -15.97
C ARG A 36 8.35 0.53 -14.53
N LYS A 37 7.65 1.57 -14.06
CA LYS A 37 7.74 2.03 -12.66
C LYS A 37 6.83 1.19 -11.77
N GLY A 38 7.20 0.93 -10.52
CA GLY A 38 6.31 0.21 -9.59
C GLY A 38 5.09 1.03 -9.18
N GLU A 39 4.09 0.38 -8.57
CA GLU A 39 2.90 1.04 -8.01
C GLU A 39 3.18 1.70 -6.65
N THR A 40 4.08 1.14 -5.84
CA THR A 40 4.38 1.66 -4.50
C THR A 40 4.80 3.14 -4.48
N PRO A 41 5.66 3.63 -5.41
CA PRO A 41 5.97 5.05 -5.48
C PRO A 41 4.77 5.94 -5.80
N LEU A 42 3.81 5.45 -6.59
CA LEU A 42 2.56 6.18 -6.86
C LEU A 42 1.66 6.19 -5.62
N ALA A 43 1.54 5.06 -4.92
CA ALA A 43 0.76 5.00 -3.69
C ALA A 43 1.29 5.96 -2.62
N LYS A 44 2.63 6.06 -2.50
CA LYS A 44 3.29 6.93 -1.51
C LYS A 44 2.87 8.40 -1.65
N SER A 45 2.67 8.92 -2.87
CA SER A 45 2.25 10.33 -3.05
C SER A 45 0.85 10.64 -2.55
N PHE A 46 -0.01 9.63 -2.37
CA PHE A 46 -1.33 9.82 -1.75
C PHE A 46 -1.28 9.76 -0.23
N MET A 47 -0.28 9.07 0.34
CA MET A 47 -0.23 8.87 1.79
C MET A 47 -0.07 10.19 2.54
N GLU A 48 0.69 11.14 1.97
CA GLU A 48 0.87 12.49 2.52
C GLU A 48 -0.41 13.34 2.50
N GLN A 49 -1.46 12.88 1.81
CA GLN A 49 -2.74 13.59 1.68
C GLN A 49 -3.85 12.91 2.48
N LEU A 50 -3.55 11.84 3.22
CA LEU A 50 -4.54 11.16 4.03
C LEU A 50 -5.00 12.06 5.18
N PRO A 51 -6.31 12.14 5.44
CA PRO A 51 -6.81 12.92 6.57
C PRO A 51 -6.52 12.23 7.90
N ASP A 52 -6.42 13.02 8.97
CA ASP A 52 -6.39 12.52 10.34
C ASP A 52 -7.64 11.68 10.68
N ASN A 53 -7.54 10.83 11.70
CA ASN A 53 -8.62 9.98 12.19
C ASN A 53 -9.24 9.11 11.09
N SER A 54 -8.39 8.49 10.27
CA SER A 54 -8.82 7.69 9.12
C SER A 54 -8.26 6.27 9.15
N VAL A 55 -8.96 5.38 8.44
CA VAL A 55 -8.50 4.01 8.19
C VAL A 55 -8.36 3.81 6.69
N THR A 56 -7.12 3.64 6.22
CA THR A 56 -6.82 3.43 4.80
C THR A 56 -6.85 1.94 4.48
N LEU A 57 -7.76 1.52 3.60
CA LEU A 57 -7.80 0.16 3.08
C LEU A 57 -6.82 0.01 1.91
N LEU A 58 -5.91 -0.95 1.99
CA LEU A 58 -4.89 -1.21 0.99
C LEU A 58 -5.10 -2.56 0.31
N ASP A 59 -4.84 -2.61 -0.99
CA ASP A 59 -4.77 -3.87 -1.73
C ASP A 59 -3.52 -4.69 -1.37
N LYS A 60 -3.59 -6.01 -1.59
CA LYS A 60 -2.48 -6.96 -1.33
C LYS A 60 -1.17 -6.62 -2.08
N GLY A 61 -1.26 -5.86 -3.17
CA GLY A 61 -0.12 -5.34 -3.94
C GLY A 61 0.75 -4.36 -3.14
N PHE A 62 0.21 -3.72 -2.11
CA PHE A 62 0.85 -2.65 -1.35
C PHE A 62 1.52 -3.09 -0.04
N TYR A 63 1.77 -4.38 0.15
CA TYR A 63 2.36 -4.95 1.38
C TYR A 63 3.85 -4.60 1.63
N GLY A 64 4.39 -3.58 0.97
CA GLY A 64 5.78 -3.16 1.18
C GLY A 64 5.91 -2.51 2.56
N ALA A 65 6.81 -3.02 3.41
CA ALA A 65 7.06 -2.47 4.75
C ALA A 65 7.34 -0.96 4.71
N GLY A 66 8.15 -0.51 3.74
CA GLY A 66 8.42 0.92 3.55
C GLY A 66 7.17 1.77 3.32
N LEU A 67 6.14 1.25 2.63
CA LEU A 67 4.88 1.97 2.45
C LEU A 67 4.03 1.95 3.73
N LEU A 68 3.88 0.79 4.35
CA LEU A 68 3.05 0.62 5.55
C LEU A 68 3.59 1.43 6.76
N LEU A 69 4.91 1.50 6.89
CA LEU A 69 5.56 2.28 7.95
C LEU A 69 5.51 3.80 7.70
N ILE A 70 5.28 4.24 6.46
CA ILE A 70 5.10 5.67 6.15
C ILE A 70 3.71 6.16 6.56
N ILE A 71 2.68 5.32 6.45
CA ILE A 71 1.29 5.75 6.72
C ILE A 71 1.08 6.08 8.20
N ASN A 72 1.68 5.27 9.08
CA ASN A 72 1.49 5.39 10.53
C ASN A 72 1.91 6.76 11.12
N PRO A 73 3.08 7.35 10.76
CA PRO A 73 3.50 8.65 11.30
C PRO A 73 2.93 9.89 10.59
N LEU A 74 2.13 9.76 9.53
CA LEU A 74 1.77 10.90 8.67
C LEU A 74 0.64 11.80 9.22
N GLY A 75 -0.08 11.38 10.27
CA GLY A 75 -1.15 12.17 10.87
C GLY A 75 -1.62 11.61 12.21
N ASP A 76 -2.52 12.32 12.87
CA ASP A 76 -3.08 11.93 14.16
C ASP A 76 -4.13 10.82 13.96
N ASN A 77 -3.96 9.69 14.65
CA ASN A 77 -4.84 8.50 14.55
C ASN A 77 -5.03 8.00 13.10
N CYS A 78 -3.95 7.94 12.33
CA CYS A 78 -3.95 7.39 10.97
C CYS A 78 -3.62 5.89 10.99
N HIS A 79 -4.60 5.06 10.66
CA HIS A 79 -4.47 3.60 10.64
C HIS A 79 -4.58 3.04 9.22
N TRP A 80 -4.14 1.80 9.03
CA TRP A 80 -4.28 1.08 7.77
C TRP A 80 -4.78 -0.35 7.99
N LEU A 81 -5.44 -0.89 6.98
CA LEU A 81 -5.83 -2.29 6.90
C LEU A 81 -5.40 -2.86 5.55
N ILE A 82 -4.80 -4.05 5.57
CA ILE A 82 -4.42 -4.79 4.39
C ILE A 82 -4.76 -6.27 4.59
N PRO A 83 -5.30 -6.98 3.58
CA PRO A 83 -5.51 -8.41 3.71
C PRO A 83 -4.19 -9.13 3.97
N ALA A 84 -4.16 -9.97 5.01
CA ALA A 84 -2.99 -10.75 5.36
C ALA A 84 -2.53 -11.64 4.18
N ARG A 85 -1.21 -11.73 4.00
CA ARG A 85 -0.63 -12.64 2.99
C ARG A 85 -0.61 -14.06 3.50
N LYS A 86 -0.82 -15.02 2.59
CA LYS A 86 -0.65 -16.45 2.91
C LYS A 86 0.80 -16.72 3.28
N GLY A 87 1.02 -17.44 4.38
CA GLY A 87 2.37 -17.76 4.87
C GLY A 87 3.10 -16.56 5.47
N LEU A 88 2.36 -15.58 6.01
CA LEU A 88 2.94 -14.45 6.72
C LEU A 88 3.86 -14.94 7.84
N LYS A 89 5.10 -14.45 7.85
CA LYS A 89 6.07 -14.72 8.92
C LYS A 89 5.98 -13.59 9.95
N TYR A 90 5.73 -13.96 11.19
CA TYR A 90 5.59 -13.04 12.31
C TYR A 90 5.99 -13.73 13.61
N THR A 91 6.29 -12.93 14.61
CA THR A 91 6.38 -13.34 16.02
C THR A 91 5.09 -12.90 16.71
N LEU A 92 4.43 -13.81 17.41
CA LEU A 92 3.27 -13.47 18.24
C LEU A 92 3.75 -12.79 19.52
N LEU A 93 3.26 -11.60 19.81
CA LEU A 93 3.58 -10.85 21.03
C LEU A 93 2.49 -11.01 22.09
N ASP A 94 1.22 -10.97 21.69
CA ASP A 94 0.07 -11.11 22.59
C ASP A 94 -1.16 -11.67 21.85
N GLU A 95 -2.03 -12.38 22.58
CA GLU A 95 -3.34 -12.82 22.10
C GLU A 95 -4.43 -12.16 22.95
N HIS A 96 -5.18 -11.24 22.35
CA HIS A 96 -6.29 -10.57 23.03
C HIS A 96 -7.58 -11.40 22.94
N ASP A 97 -7.86 -11.98 21.77
CA ASP A 97 -8.96 -12.92 21.52
C ASP A 97 -8.57 -13.88 20.38
N SER A 98 -9.39 -14.91 20.17
CA SER A 98 -9.30 -15.88 19.06
C SER A 98 -9.02 -15.26 17.69
N ASN A 99 -9.54 -14.06 17.41
CA ASN A 99 -9.37 -13.35 16.14
C ASN A 99 -8.56 -12.05 16.24
N ASP A 100 -8.00 -11.72 17.41
CA ASP A 100 -7.24 -10.49 17.64
C ASP A 100 -5.91 -10.78 18.31
N LYS A 101 -4.83 -10.49 17.59
CA LYS A 101 -3.47 -10.84 17.98
C LYS A 101 -2.51 -9.70 17.67
N LEU A 102 -1.67 -9.39 18.65
CA LEU A 102 -0.57 -8.47 18.46
C LEU A 102 0.64 -9.22 17.92
N LEU A 103 1.11 -8.83 16.74
CA LEU A 103 2.16 -9.51 16.00
C LEU A 103 3.32 -8.55 15.71
N GLU A 104 4.54 -9.06 15.73
CA GLU A 104 5.73 -8.39 15.23
C GLU A 104 6.21 -9.02 13.93
N MET A 105 6.61 -8.19 12.96
CA MET A 105 7.10 -8.65 11.68
C MET A 105 8.52 -8.15 11.42
N ASN A 106 9.40 -9.06 11.02
CA ASN A 106 10.71 -8.70 10.52
C ASN A 106 10.59 -8.13 9.10
N VAL A 107 11.04 -6.90 8.91
CA VAL A 107 11.04 -6.22 7.61
C VAL A 107 12.46 -6.22 7.04
N SER A 108 12.56 -6.35 5.71
CA SER A 108 13.85 -6.16 5.04
C SER A 108 14.28 -4.70 5.16
N PRO A 109 15.59 -4.42 5.35
CA PRO A 109 16.13 -3.05 5.30
C PRO A 109 15.76 -2.30 4.01
#